data_AF-A0A520J268-F1
#
_entry.id   AF-A0A520J268-F1
#
_cell.length_a   1.000
_cell.length_b   1.000
_cell.length_c   1.000
_cell.angle_alpha   90.00
_cell.angle_beta   90.00
_cell.angle_gamma   90.00
#
_symmetry.space_group_name_H-M   'P 1'
#
loop_
_entity.id
_entity.type
_entity.pdbx_description
1 polymer ?
#
loop_
_entity_poly.entity_id
_entity_poly.type
_entity_poly.pdbx_seq_one_letter_code
_entity_poly.pdbx_strand_id
1 'polypeptide(L)'
;MNIDANITISLVSKSSENLLAPPNGLTLADINVYYMKEGVKTLYFERHLDASKGVLIHKHSDGQEKLTLFPTLNKDKFTETFVEFGDLGTDTIRCEYHKTDNQDIVKKVWLNGKLVWDNNGIRAITIVK
;
A
#
# COMPACT_ATOMS: atom_id res chain seq x y z
N MET A 1 2.79 21.02 5.43
CA MET A 1 3.00 19.65 5.93
C MET A 1 3.62 18.82 4.81
N ASN A 2 4.76 18.21 5.04
CA ASN A 2 5.41 17.30 4.09
C ASN A 2 5.00 15.86 4.40
N ILE A 3 4.54 15.12 3.40
CA ILE A 3 4.07 13.74 3.55
C ILE A 3 4.88 12.87 2.60
N ASP A 4 5.66 11.96 3.17
CA ASP A 4 6.41 10.97 2.40
C ASP A 4 6.03 9.56 2.90
N ALA A 5 4.88 9.08 2.42
CA ALA A 5 4.20 7.92 2.99
C ALA A 5 3.92 6.77 2.01
N ASN A 6 3.96 7.02 0.71
CA ASN A 6 3.54 6.02 -0.28
C ASN A 6 4.48 4.80 -0.34
N ILE A 7 3.93 3.66 -0.76
CA ILE A 7 4.66 2.40 -0.91
C ILE A 7 4.38 1.89 -2.32
N THR A 8 5.43 1.52 -3.05
CA THR A 8 5.29 0.83 -4.34
C THR A 8 5.18 -0.67 -4.10
N ILE A 9 4.22 -1.33 -4.73
CA ILE A 9 3.89 -2.75 -4.52
C ILE A 9 3.87 -3.46 -5.87
N SER A 10 4.77 -4.43 -6.04
CA SER A 10 4.65 -5.46 -7.07
C SER A 10 3.78 -6.59 -6.53
N LEU A 11 2.67 -6.88 -7.20
CA LEU A 11 1.82 -8.03 -6.87
C LEU A 11 2.09 -9.14 -7.89
N VAL A 12 2.61 -10.27 -7.42
CA VAL A 12 3.03 -11.37 -8.28
C VAL A 12 2.45 -12.71 -7.83
N SER A 13 2.30 -13.64 -8.77
CA SER A 13 1.98 -15.04 -8.46
C SER A 13 3.19 -15.78 -7.88
N LYS A 14 2.97 -16.99 -7.35
CA LYS A 14 4.06 -17.93 -7.01
C LYS A 14 5.00 -18.25 -8.18
N SER A 15 4.55 -18.13 -9.42
CA SER A 15 5.37 -18.26 -10.64
C SER A 15 6.04 -16.95 -11.07
N SER A 16 5.97 -15.89 -10.26
CA SER A 16 6.51 -14.54 -10.53
C SER A 16 5.84 -13.79 -11.69
N GLU A 17 4.61 -14.15 -12.05
CA GLU A 17 3.82 -13.41 -13.04
C GLU A 17 3.21 -12.16 -12.40
N ASN A 18 3.20 -11.04 -13.11
CA ASN A 18 2.60 -9.80 -12.62
C ASN A 18 1.07 -9.90 -12.66
N LEU A 19 0.44 -9.90 -11.47
CA LEU A 19 -1.00 -10.04 -11.32
C LEU A 19 -1.78 -8.75 -11.55
N LEU A 20 -1.10 -7.63 -11.84
CA LEU A 20 -1.69 -6.36 -12.25
C LEU A 20 -1.58 -6.13 -13.76
N ALA A 21 -0.86 -6.99 -14.48
CA ALA A 21 -0.60 -6.78 -15.90
C ALA A 21 -1.87 -7.08 -16.74
N PRO A 22 -2.28 -6.18 -17.65
CA PRO A 22 -3.40 -6.42 -18.55
C PRO A 22 -3.07 -7.54 -19.56
N PRO A 23 -4.10 -8.19 -20.16
CA PRO A 23 -5.53 -7.89 -20.03
C PRO A 23 -6.24 -8.58 -18.85
N ASN A 24 -5.58 -9.54 -18.19
CA ASN A 24 -6.23 -10.41 -17.20
C ASN A 24 -5.83 -10.09 -15.75
N GLY A 25 -5.03 -9.05 -15.54
CA GLY A 25 -4.62 -8.60 -14.21
C GLY A 25 -5.75 -7.93 -13.42
N LEU A 26 -5.58 -7.89 -12.10
CA LEU A 26 -6.47 -7.17 -11.20
C LEU A 26 -6.48 -5.67 -11.53
N THR A 27 -7.66 -5.10 -11.46
CA THR A 27 -7.92 -3.68 -11.65
C THR A 27 -8.22 -3.01 -10.31
N LEU A 28 -8.39 -1.68 -10.31
CA LEU A 28 -8.82 -0.95 -9.11
C LEU A 28 -10.20 -1.39 -8.60
N ALA A 29 -11.04 -2.00 -9.44
CA ALA A 29 -12.33 -2.54 -9.00
C ALA A 29 -12.15 -3.69 -8.01
N ASP A 30 -11.11 -4.50 -8.21
CA ASP A 30 -10.83 -5.72 -7.44
C ASP A 30 -10.11 -5.46 -6.11
N ILE A 31 -9.65 -4.23 -5.89
CA ILE A 31 -8.80 -3.89 -4.74
C ILE A 31 -9.57 -3.03 -3.74
N ASN A 32 -9.66 -3.48 -2.49
CA ASN A 32 -10.21 -2.71 -1.39
C ASN A 32 -9.12 -2.39 -0.36
N VAL A 33 -9.14 -1.16 0.15
CA VAL A 33 -8.21 -0.72 1.19
C VAL A 33 -8.99 -0.38 2.44
N TYR A 34 -8.54 -0.89 3.56
CA TYR A 34 -9.12 -0.58 4.87
C TYR A 34 -8.05 0.04 5.76
N TYR A 35 -8.43 1.09 6.48
CA TYR A 35 -7.56 1.75 7.44
C TYR A 35 -7.97 1.37 8.85
N MET A 36 -6.98 1.09 9.71
CA MET A 36 -7.20 1.02 11.15
C MET A 36 -7.24 2.46 11.69
N LYS A 37 -8.42 2.89 12.14
CA LYS A 37 -8.61 4.19 12.80
C LYS A 37 -9.27 3.97 14.15
N GLU A 38 -8.59 4.38 15.23
CA GLU A 38 -9.11 4.28 16.60
C GLU A 38 -9.56 2.85 16.97
N GLY A 39 -8.83 1.83 16.50
CA GLY A 39 -9.13 0.42 16.74
C GLY A 39 -10.22 -0.19 15.85
N VAL A 40 -10.77 0.58 14.90
CA VAL A 40 -11.78 0.12 13.95
C VAL A 40 -11.20 0.02 12.55
N LYS A 41 -11.39 -1.13 11.90
CA LYS A 41 -11.08 -1.35 10.48
C LYS A 41 -12.20 -0.75 9.62
N THR A 42 -11.89 0.28 8.84
CA THR A 42 -12.87 1.00 8.01
C THR A 42 -12.46 0.97 6.54
N LEU A 43 -13.39 0.62 5.64
CA LEU A 43 -13.18 0.71 4.19
C LEU A 43 -12.90 2.16 3.81
N TYR A 44 -11.80 2.40 3.10
CA TYR A 44 -11.42 3.73 2.66
C TYR A 44 -11.98 4.00 1.27
N PHE A 45 -12.75 5.09 1.16
CA PHE A 45 -13.24 5.60 -0.12
C PHE A 45 -13.46 7.10 -0.05
N GLU A 46 -12.72 7.86 -0.85
CA GLU A 46 -12.82 9.31 -0.96
C GLU A 46 -12.97 9.70 -2.43
N ARG A 47 -14.23 9.85 -2.88
CA ARG A 47 -14.57 10.01 -4.31
C ARG A 47 -13.92 11.22 -5.01
N HIS A 48 -13.42 12.18 -4.26
CA HIS A 48 -12.89 13.45 -4.77
C HIS A 48 -11.37 13.42 -4.95
N LEU A 49 -10.71 12.32 -4.57
CA LEU A 49 -9.27 12.12 -4.72
C LEU A 49 -8.96 11.26 -5.95
N ASP A 50 -7.81 11.50 -6.58
CA ASP A 50 -7.29 10.66 -7.67
C ASP A 50 -7.14 9.21 -7.21
N ALA A 51 -6.52 9.02 -6.04
CA ALA A 51 -6.42 7.73 -5.35
C ALA A 51 -7.63 7.49 -4.45
N SER A 52 -8.84 7.49 -5.02
CA SER A 52 -10.10 7.43 -4.26
C SER A 52 -10.23 6.20 -3.34
N LYS A 53 -9.59 5.08 -3.70
CA LYS A 53 -9.50 3.85 -2.87
C LYS A 53 -8.20 3.76 -2.04
N GLY A 54 -7.42 4.83 -1.95
CA GLY A 54 -6.11 4.84 -1.25
C GLY A 54 -5.00 4.14 -2.03
N VAL A 55 -5.26 3.77 -3.29
CA VAL A 55 -4.31 3.12 -4.19
C VAL A 55 -4.45 3.65 -5.61
N LEU A 56 -3.36 3.54 -6.36
CA LEU A 56 -3.32 3.72 -7.81
C LEU A 56 -2.64 2.50 -8.44
N ILE A 57 -3.12 2.04 -9.59
CA ILE A 57 -2.40 1.08 -10.44
C ILE A 57 -1.92 1.85 -11.67
N HIS A 58 -0.62 1.78 -11.96
CA HIS A 58 -0.04 2.37 -13.15
C HIS A 58 1.30 1.73 -13.50
N LYS A 59 1.72 1.94 -14.75
CA LYS A 59 3.04 1.55 -15.24
C LYS A 59 4.14 2.38 -14.59
N HIS A 60 5.09 1.74 -13.92
CA HIS A 60 6.28 2.39 -13.36
C HIS A 60 7.40 2.48 -14.40
N SER A 61 8.52 3.13 -14.05
CA SER A 61 9.67 3.40 -14.93
C SER A 61 10.33 2.15 -15.52
N ASP A 62 10.16 0.98 -14.90
CA ASP A 62 10.63 -0.32 -15.41
C ASP A 62 9.65 -0.97 -16.39
N GLY A 63 8.56 -0.29 -16.73
CA GLY A 63 7.55 -0.74 -17.67
C GLY A 63 6.57 -1.77 -17.12
N GLN A 64 6.58 -2.04 -15.81
CA GLN A 64 5.64 -2.97 -15.18
C GLN A 64 4.47 -2.23 -14.52
N GLU A 65 3.27 -2.80 -14.59
CA GLU A 65 2.14 -2.35 -13.78
C GLU A 65 2.43 -2.64 -12.30
N LYS A 66 2.35 -1.60 -11.46
CA LYS A 66 2.49 -1.74 -10.02
C LYS A 66 1.42 -0.93 -9.31
N LEU A 67 1.23 -1.27 -8.04
CA LEU A 67 0.31 -0.55 -7.18
C LEU A 67 1.09 0.44 -6.32
N THR A 68 0.67 1.70 -6.33
CA THR A 68 1.09 2.69 -5.33
C THR A 68 0.04 2.73 -4.24
N LEU A 69 0.43 2.35 -3.02
CA LEU A 69 -0.39 2.45 -1.83
C LEU A 69 -0.14 3.77 -1.10
N PHE A 70 -1.22 4.44 -0.70
CA PHE A 70 -1.21 5.56 0.23
C PHE A 70 -1.66 5.04 1.60
N PRO A 71 -0.74 4.61 2.48
CA PRO A 71 -1.12 4.04 3.76
C PRO A 71 -1.78 5.09 4.67
N THR A 72 -2.53 4.61 5.65
CA THR A 72 -3.24 5.51 6.56
C THR A 72 -2.30 6.41 7.36
N LEU A 73 -2.68 7.68 7.46
CA LEU A 73 -2.01 8.69 8.26
C LEU A 73 -2.92 9.05 9.42
N ASN A 74 -2.44 8.84 10.65
CA ASN A 74 -3.13 9.27 11.86
C ASN A 74 -2.07 9.79 12.88
N LYS A 75 -2.48 10.02 14.14
CA LYS A 75 -1.57 10.51 15.18
C LYS A 75 -0.63 9.43 15.72
N ASP A 76 -0.89 8.17 15.41
CA ASP A 76 -0.14 7.05 15.94
C ASP A 76 1.22 6.93 15.26
N LYS A 77 2.21 6.49 16.06
CA LYS A 77 3.53 6.17 15.53
C LYS A 77 3.49 4.97 14.57
N PHE A 78 2.60 4.03 14.83
CA PHE A 78 2.39 2.85 14.00
C PHE A 78 1.00 2.87 13.42
N THR A 79 0.88 2.63 12.12
CA THR A 79 -0.43 2.52 11.46
C THR A 79 -0.53 1.22 10.71
N GLU A 80 -1.77 0.73 10.57
CA GLU A 80 -2.08 -0.50 9.84
C GLU A 80 -3.06 -0.22 8.72
N THR A 81 -2.71 -0.71 7.54
CA THR A 81 -3.50 -0.66 6.32
C THR A 81 -3.69 -2.09 5.82
N PHE A 82 -4.93 -2.47 5.56
CA PHE A 82 -5.27 -3.78 5.01
C PHE A 82 -5.59 -3.61 3.54
N VAL A 83 -4.96 -4.39 2.68
CA VAL A 83 -5.20 -4.38 1.23
C VAL A 83 -5.73 -5.73 0.83
N GLU A 84 -6.97 -5.74 0.36
CA GLU A 84 -7.69 -6.91 -0.13
C GLU A 84 -7.62 -6.93 -1.65
N PHE A 85 -7.24 -8.07 -2.22
CA PHE A 85 -7.02 -8.27 -3.66
C PHE A 85 -8.01 -9.29 -4.21
N GLY A 86 -9.29 -8.93 -4.34
CA GLY A 86 -10.36 -9.84 -4.74
C GLY A 86 -10.31 -11.16 -3.95
N ASP A 87 -10.33 -12.28 -4.67
CA ASP A 87 -10.27 -13.62 -4.08
C ASP A 87 -8.86 -14.05 -3.63
N LEU A 88 -7.83 -13.23 -3.85
CA LEU A 88 -6.44 -13.51 -3.44
C LEU A 88 -6.17 -13.17 -1.96
N GLY A 89 -7.21 -12.76 -1.23
CA GLY A 89 -7.16 -12.47 0.20
C GLY A 89 -6.60 -11.10 0.55
N THR A 90 -6.36 -10.89 1.85
CA THR A 90 -5.94 -9.61 2.43
C THR A 90 -4.51 -9.68 2.96
N ASP A 91 -3.72 -8.65 2.67
CA ASP A 91 -2.42 -8.41 3.28
C ASP A 91 -2.47 -7.24 4.26
N THR A 92 -1.70 -7.35 5.34
CA THR A 92 -1.54 -6.28 6.33
C THR A 92 -0.23 -5.55 6.11
N ILE A 93 -0.31 -4.25 5.90
CA ILE A 93 0.82 -3.36 5.73
C ILE A 93 0.85 -2.45 6.95
N ARG A 94 1.88 -2.64 7.77
CA ARG A 94 2.12 -1.81 8.95
C ARG A 94 3.25 -0.84 8.65
N CYS A 95 3.06 0.42 9.00
CA CYS A 95 4.04 1.48 8.83
C CYS A 95 4.48 2.02 10.19
N GLU A 96 5.76 2.32 10.36
CA GLU A 96 6.27 3.17 11.44
C GLU A 96 6.55 4.56 10.86
N TYR A 97 6.04 5.61 11.48
CA TYR A 97 6.25 6.99 11.05
C TYR A 97 7.22 7.72 11.97
N HIS A 98 8.07 8.54 11.35
CA HIS A 98 8.66 9.70 12.01
C HIS A 98 7.73 10.89 11.82
N LYS A 99 7.20 11.40 12.93
CA LYS A 99 6.23 12.50 12.97
C LYS A 99 6.85 13.71 13.64
N THR A 100 6.73 14.86 12.99
CA THR A 100 7.04 16.18 13.52
C THR A 100 5.91 17.13 13.14
N ASP A 101 5.90 18.34 13.69
CA ASP A 101 4.86 19.34 13.36
C ASP A 101 4.74 19.63 11.86
N ASN A 102 5.81 19.39 11.09
CA ASN A 102 5.86 19.70 9.66
C ASN A 102 6.00 18.48 8.75
N GLN A 103 6.17 17.26 9.28
CA GLN A 103 6.52 16.08 8.49
C GLN A 103 5.90 14.78 9.01
N ASP A 104 5.36 13.99 8.09
CA ASP A 104 4.98 12.59 8.29
C ASP A 104 5.75 11.72 7.28
N ILE A 105 6.77 11.00 7.76
CA ILE A 105 7.66 10.19 6.92
C ILE A 105 7.64 8.75 7.40
N VAL A 106 7.34 7.80 6.52
CA VAL A 106 7.46 6.37 6.86
C VAL A 106 8.94 6.01 7.01
N LYS A 107 9.28 5.33 8.10
CA LYS A 107 10.62 4.85 8.42
C LYS A 107 10.77 3.36 8.29
N LYS A 108 9.69 2.60 8.48
CA LYS A 108 9.70 1.15 8.33
C LYS A 108 8.37 0.66 7.82
N VAL A 109 8.41 -0.43 7.05
CA VAL A 109 7.24 -1.11 6.52
C VAL A 109 7.35 -2.60 6.85
N TRP A 110 6.28 -3.15 7.41
CA TRP A 110 6.10 -4.58 7.60
C TRP A 110 4.95 -5.07 6.73
N LEU A 111 5.16 -6.20 6.08
CA LEU A 111 4.15 -6.95 5.34
C LEU A 111 3.84 -8.22 6.13
N ASN A 112 2.59 -8.39 6.56
CA ASN A 112 2.12 -9.55 7.32
C ASN A 112 3.02 -9.87 8.53
N GLY A 113 3.45 -8.82 9.24
CA GLY A 113 4.32 -8.93 10.42
C GLY A 113 5.83 -9.05 10.12
N LYS A 114 6.24 -9.23 8.87
CA LYS A 114 7.65 -9.32 8.48
C LYS A 114 8.17 -7.95 8.02
N LEU A 115 9.31 -7.50 8.55
CA LEU A 115 9.97 -6.28 8.10
C LEU A 115 10.42 -6.44 6.64
N VAL A 116 9.98 -5.54 5.76
CA VAL A 116 10.28 -5.58 4.31
C VAL A 116 11.00 -4.32 3.81
N TRP A 117 10.95 -3.23 4.58
CA TRP A 117 11.69 -2.00 4.28
C TRP A 117 11.96 -1.22 5.56
N ASP A 118 13.13 -0.61 5.68
CA ASP A 118 13.61 0.08 6.89
C ASP A 118 14.36 1.38 6.60
N ASN A 119 13.87 2.17 5.64
CA ASN A 119 14.47 3.44 5.22
C ASN A 119 15.83 3.32 4.54
N ASN A 120 16.12 2.15 3.97
CA ASN A 120 17.26 1.91 3.09
C ASN A 120 16.79 1.68 1.64
N GLY A 121 17.12 2.61 0.75
CA GLY A 121 16.76 2.54 -0.68
C GLY A 121 15.28 2.83 -0.98
N ILE A 122 14.85 2.41 -2.17
CA ILE A 122 13.50 2.66 -2.70
C ILE A 122 12.47 1.87 -1.88
N ARG A 123 11.39 2.53 -1.47
CA ARG A 123 10.26 1.92 -0.75
C ARG A 123 9.35 1.16 -1.71
N ALA A 124 9.88 0.04 -2.19
CA ALA A 124 9.21 -0.91 -3.05
C ALA A 124 9.19 -2.29 -2.39
N ILE A 125 8.03 -2.95 -2.37
CA ILE A 125 7.84 -4.27 -1.78
C ILE A 125 7.21 -5.22 -2.82
N THR A 126 7.36 -6.52 -2.60
CA THR A 126 6.70 -7.56 -3.42
C THR A 126 5.75 -8.36 -2.54
N ILE A 127 4.51 -8.51 -3.00
CA ILE A 127 3.49 -9.39 -2.42
C ILE A 127 3.34 -10.59 -3.36
N VAL A 128 3.49 -11.79 -2.82
CA VAL A 128 3.36 -13.06 -3.55
C VAL A 128 2.02 -13.70 -3.21
N LYS A 129 1.25 -14.11 -4.22
CA LYS A 129 -0.02 -14.83 -4.11
C LYS A 129 0.07 -16.24 -4.67
#